data_AF-A0A699ZYE7-F1
#
_entry.id   AF-A0A699ZYE7-F1
#
_cell.length_a   1.000
_cell.length_b   1.000
_cell.length_c   1.000
_cell.angle_alpha   90.00
_cell.angle_beta   90.00
_cell.angle_gamma   90.00
#
_symmetry.space_group_name_H-M   'P 1'
#
loop_
_entity.id
_entity.type
_entity.pdbx_description
1 polymer ?
#
loop_
_entity_poly.entity_id
_entity_poly.type
_entity_poly.pdbx_seq_one_letter_code
_entity_poly.pdbx_strand_id
1 'polypeptide(L)'
;VQLVVLKEQGSLQQALATLHIIHWGWKAEVVRCALNVRTLPLVTLPSVIYAKENQVVVFSQDYEASGLKFEDWTAQHQTHGVRSFMVVPLLFMGQDLGALILMGKSSGSLGSGLQRLVVELGNLVSQVMHSQALKAELEAGQRVLQDIMPQHVADSLTRRAKINDKDTPNTQPSPERSLLDAGPLSPMQTHIPYKQWHPAVSVLFADIVGFTNMSQQCEPEDVMRMLHDLFSRYDALCGLHGVYKVYVLG
;
A
#
# COMPACT_ATOMS: atom_id res chain seq x y z
N VAL A 1 11.17 -5.87 25.21
CA VAL A 1 10.85 -6.50 23.90
C VAL A 1 10.89 -5.40 22.86
N GLN A 2 11.61 -5.61 21.76
CA GLN A 2 11.52 -4.74 20.59
C GLN A 2 10.61 -5.40 19.58
N LEU A 3 9.60 -4.68 19.09
CA LEU A 3 8.78 -5.12 17.97
C LEU A 3 9.33 -4.47 16.71
N VAL A 4 9.51 -5.27 15.68
CA VAL A 4 10.00 -4.85 14.38
C VAL A 4 9.03 -5.35 13.32
N VAL A 5 8.46 -4.44 12.54
CA VAL A 5 7.70 -4.77 11.32
C VAL A 5 8.59 -4.49 10.14
N LEU A 6 8.75 -5.47 9.25
CA LEU A 6 9.50 -5.35 8.01
C LEU A 6 8.54 -5.21 6.83
N LYS A 7 8.64 -4.12 6.07
CA LYS A 7 7.95 -3.96 4.78
C LYS A 7 8.98 -3.95 3.66
N GLU A 8 8.80 -4.81 2.67
CA GLU A 8 9.67 -4.90 1.50
C GLU A 8 9.27 -3.87 0.44
N GLN A 9 10.27 -3.25 -0.18
CA GLN A 9 10.12 -2.45 -1.40
C GLN A 9 11.21 -2.87 -2.41
N GLY A 10 10.80 -3.19 -3.64
CA GLY A 10 11.71 -3.47 -4.76
C GLY A 10 11.70 -4.93 -5.26
N SER A 11 12.53 -5.23 -6.26
CA SER A 11 12.75 -6.59 -6.79
C SER A 11 13.80 -7.34 -5.94
N LEU A 12 13.76 -8.68 -5.99
CA LEU A 12 14.54 -9.63 -5.16
C LEU A 12 16.06 -9.36 -5.02
N GLN A 13 16.68 -8.59 -5.94
CA GLN A 13 18.12 -8.24 -5.87
C GLN A 13 18.42 -6.90 -5.16
N GLN A 14 17.41 -6.07 -4.91
CA GLN A 14 17.52 -4.76 -4.24
C GLN A 14 16.43 -4.56 -3.17
N ALA A 15 15.86 -5.64 -2.66
CA ALA A 15 14.82 -5.60 -1.65
C ALA A 15 15.30 -4.85 -0.38
N LEU A 16 14.67 -3.70 -0.13
CA LEU A 16 14.91 -2.92 1.07
C LEU A 16 13.86 -3.29 2.13
N ALA A 17 14.34 -3.62 3.32
CA ALA A 17 13.53 -3.90 4.49
C ALA A 17 13.34 -2.59 5.27
N THR A 18 12.09 -2.11 5.36
CA THR A 18 11.73 -0.97 6.21
C THR A 18 11.41 -1.46 7.60
N LEU A 19 12.18 -1.04 8.58
CA LEU A 19 12.16 -1.46 9.97
C LEU A 19 11.40 -0.46 10.84
N HIS A 20 10.30 -0.89 11.45
CA HIS A 20 9.58 -0.09 12.45
C HIS A 20 9.91 -0.59 13.86
N ILE A 21 10.84 0.07 14.56
CA ILE A 21 11.24 -0.34 15.92
C ILE A 21 10.29 0.26 16.96
N ILE A 22 9.68 -0.60 17.77
CA ILE A 22 8.90 -0.20 18.94
C ILE A 22 9.59 -0.74 20.19
N HIS A 23 10.04 0.15 21.07
CA HIS A 23 10.63 -0.21 22.36
C HIS A 23 9.55 -0.29 23.45
N TRP A 24 9.43 -1.44 24.11
CA TRP A 24 8.54 -1.60 25.28
C TRP A 24 9.35 -1.76 26.58
N GLY A 25 9.12 -0.89 27.56
CA GLY A 25 9.71 -0.92 28.90
C GLY A 25 8.82 -0.26 29.95
N TRP A 26 8.77 -0.84 31.15
CA TRP A 26 7.85 -0.44 32.25
C TRP A 26 8.41 0.65 33.18
N LYS A 27 9.63 1.14 32.95
CA LYS A 27 10.14 2.29 33.72
C LYS A 27 9.51 3.57 33.18
N ALA A 28 8.63 4.13 34.02
CA ALA A 28 8.03 5.44 33.87
C ALA A 28 9.09 6.48 33.49
N GLU A 29 9.00 6.97 32.27
CA GLU A 29 9.03 8.39 31.88
C GLU A 29 9.18 8.44 30.36
N VAL A 30 8.10 8.83 29.70
CA VAL A 30 7.99 9.06 28.26
C VAL A 30 8.12 7.78 27.41
N VAL A 31 6.99 7.15 27.13
CA VAL A 31 6.83 6.35 25.91
C VAL A 31 6.99 7.31 24.73
N ARG A 32 8.24 7.57 24.31
CA ARG A 32 8.48 8.24 23.03
C ARG A 32 8.14 7.22 21.95
N CYS A 33 6.88 7.24 21.48
CA CYS A 33 6.45 6.63 20.23
C CYS A 33 7.08 7.34 19.02
N ALA A 34 8.38 7.64 19.05
CA ALA A 34 9.12 7.95 17.84
C ALA A 34 9.43 6.61 17.20
N LEU A 35 8.56 6.16 16.29
CA LEU A 35 8.82 5.03 15.40
C LEU A 35 10.06 5.40 14.58
N ASN A 36 11.23 4.98 15.06
CA ASN A 36 12.47 5.15 14.30
C ASN A 36 12.41 4.20 13.11
N VAL A 37 12.03 4.75 11.96
CA VAL A 37 12.03 4.03 10.69
C VAL A 37 13.47 3.94 10.21
N ARG A 38 13.94 2.72 9.94
CA ARG A 38 15.24 2.49 9.31
C ARG A 38 15.06 1.63 8.08
N THR A 39 15.88 1.86 7.08
CA THR A 39 15.88 1.05 5.85
C THR A 39 17.19 0.29 5.79
N LEU A 40 17.11 -1.03 5.60
CA LEU A 40 18.26 -1.93 5.57
C LEU A 40 18.13 -2.90 4.38
N PRO A 41 19.24 -3.33 3.76
CA PRO A 41 19.18 -4.37 2.74
C PRO A 41 18.66 -5.69 3.32
N LEU A 42 17.65 -6.31 2.72
CA LEU A 42 17.05 -7.54 3.23
C LEU A 42 18.05 -8.70 3.34
N VAL A 43 19.08 -8.71 2.48
CA VAL A 43 20.19 -9.69 2.51
C VAL A 43 20.94 -9.72 3.85
N THR A 44 20.88 -8.64 4.63
CA THR A 44 21.49 -8.58 5.97
C THR A 44 20.68 -9.30 7.05
N LEU A 45 19.50 -9.83 6.70
CA LEU A 45 18.56 -10.48 7.61
C LEU A 45 18.25 -11.93 7.17
N PRO A 46 19.23 -12.86 7.19
CA PRO A 46 19.05 -14.23 6.72
C PRO A 46 17.99 -15.02 7.51
N SER A 47 17.78 -14.73 8.79
CA SER A 47 16.72 -15.40 9.57
C SER A 47 15.33 -15.02 9.09
N VAL A 48 15.16 -13.79 8.61
CA VAL A 48 13.91 -13.27 8.05
C VAL A 48 13.65 -13.91 6.69
N ILE A 49 14.66 -13.95 5.82
CA ILE A 49 14.56 -14.62 4.52
C ILE A 49 14.16 -16.08 4.72
N TYR A 50 14.86 -16.80 5.61
CA TYR A 50 14.56 -18.19 5.91
C TYR A 50 13.12 -18.39 6.43
N ALA A 51 12.68 -17.56 7.38
CA ALA A 51 11.32 -17.62 7.93
C ALA A 51 10.24 -17.41 6.86
N LYS A 52 10.47 -16.46 5.94
CA LYS A 52 9.56 -16.11 4.86
C LYS A 52 9.50 -17.21 3.79
N GLU A 53 10.65 -17.65 3.28
CA GLU A 53 10.74 -18.67 2.22
C GLU A 53 10.15 -20.01 2.63
N ASN A 54 10.39 -20.41 3.89
CA ASN A 54 9.89 -21.67 4.42
C ASN A 54 8.51 -21.54 5.08
N GLN A 55 7.98 -20.32 5.20
CA GLN A 55 6.73 -20.00 5.87
C GLN A 55 6.66 -20.55 7.31
N VAL A 56 7.78 -20.48 8.03
CA VAL A 56 7.91 -20.98 9.40
C VAL A 56 8.25 -19.86 10.38
N VAL A 57 7.73 -19.99 11.60
CA VAL A 57 8.14 -19.15 12.72
C VAL A 57 9.50 -19.61 13.21
N VAL A 58 10.51 -18.74 13.13
CA VAL A 58 11.85 -19.01 13.66
C VAL A 58 11.91 -18.43 15.07
N PHE A 59 12.20 -19.25 16.07
CA PHE A 59 12.28 -18.76 17.45
C PHE A 59 13.37 -19.48 18.24
N SER A 60 13.92 -18.77 19.22
CA SER A 60 14.85 -19.32 20.19
C SER A 60 14.61 -18.71 21.56
N GLN A 61 14.44 -19.56 22.57
CA GLN A 61 14.36 -19.14 23.97
C GLN A 61 15.74 -18.88 24.56
N ASP A 62 16.80 -19.49 24.01
CA ASP A 62 18.18 -19.24 24.39
C ASP A 62 19.09 -19.45 23.16
N TYR A 63 19.67 -18.36 22.67
CA TYR A 63 20.51 -18.35 21.49
C TYR A 63 21.76 -19.22 21.62
N GLU A 64 22.37 -19.26 22.81
CA GLU A 64 23.59 -20.03 23.06
C GLU A 64 23.29 -21.53 23.06
N ALA A 65 22.18 -21.92 23.73
CA ALA A 65 21.74 -23.31 23.77
C ALA A 65 21.04 -23.78 22.49
N SER A 66 20.63 -22.86 21.61
CA SER A 66 19.99 -23.21 20.35
C SER A 66 21.00 -23.57 19.25
N GLY A 67 20.63 -24.54 18.41
CA GLY A 67 21.35 -24.88 17.17
C GLY A 67 21.15 -23.87 16.02
N LEU A 68 20.37 -22.82 16.23
CA LEU A 68 20.08 -21.79 15.22
C LEU A 68 21.24 -20.78 15.21
N LYS A 69 21.99 -20.69 14.12
CA LYS A 69 23.17 -19.81 13.97
C LYS A 69 23.04 -18.90 12.75
N PHE A 70 22.04 -18.03 12.76
CA PHE A 70 21.90 -17.00 11.74
C PHE A 70 22.85 -15.82 12.02
N GLU A 71 23.40 -15.22 10.97
CA GLU A 71 24.40 -14.14 11.09
C GLU A 71 23.82 -12.87 11.73
N ASP A 72 22.58 -12.50 11.36
CA ASP A 72 21.84 -11.38 11.94
C ASP A 72 21.71 -11.52 13.47
N TRP A 73 21.31 -12.70 13.94
CA TRP A 73 21.19 -12.98 15.38
C TRP A 73 22.53 -13.12 16.08
N THR A 74 23.57 -13.61 15.40
CA THR A 74 24.94 -13.60 15.93
C THR A 74 25.40 -12.18 16.21
N ALA A 75 25.21 -11.27 15.25
CA ALA A 75 25.55 -9.86 15.42
C ALA A 75 24.73 -9.22 16.55
N GLN A 76 23.42 -9.45 16.61
CA GLN A 76 22.55 -8.92 17.68
C GLN A 76 22.91 -9.46 19.07
N HIS A 77 23.31 -10.73 19.17
CA HIS A 77 23.78 -11.34 20.41
C HIS A 77 25.08 -10.67 20.89
N GLN A 78 26.07 -10.52 20.02
CA GLN A 78 27.37 -9.93 20.37
C GLN A 78 27.29 -8.44 20.70
N THR A 79 26.48 -7.68 19.95
CA THR A 79 26.39 -6.22 20.10
C THR A 79 25.42 -5.77 21.20
N HIS A 80 24.30 -6.47 21.36
CA HIS A 80 23.21 -6.04 22.23
C HIS A 80 22.86 -7.04 23.35
N GLY A 81 23.55 -8.17 23.42
CA GLY A 81 23.31 -9.21 24.42
C GLY A 81 21.97 -9.90 24.25
N VAL A 82 21.44 -9.98 23.03
CA VAL A 82 20.18 -10.67 22.77
C VAL A 82 20.34 -12.16 23.07
N ARG A 83 19.48 -12.69 23.95
CA ARG A 83 19.50 -14.10 24.39
C ARG A 83 18.34 -14.89 23.82
N SER A 84 17.22 -14.25 23.49
CA SER A 84 16.05 -14.91 22.93
C SER A 84 15.45 -14.08 21.80
N PHE A 85 14.93 -14.73 20.77
CA PHE A 85 14.30 -14.05 19.64
C PHE A 85 13.15 -14.83 19.02
N MET A 86 12.35 -14.14 18.22
CA MET A 86 11.27 -14.71 17.43
C MET A 86 11.10 -13.92 16.14
N VAL A 87 10.94 -14.61 15.03
CA VAL A 87 10.65 -14.08 13.70
C VAL A 87 9.39 -14.78 13.23
N VAL A 88 8.30 -14.01 13.08
CA VAL A 88 7.02 -14.49 12.58
C VAL A 88 6.80 -13.91 11.18
N PRO A 89 6.75 -14.73 10.12
CA PRO A 89 6.46 -14.23 8.78
C PRO A 89 5.01 -13.70 8.73
N LEU A 90 4.81 -12.54 8.12
CA LEU A 90 3.50 -11.93 7.92
C LEU A 90 2.98 -12.34 6.55
N LEU A 91 2.21 -13.43 6.53
CA LEU A 91 1.65 -14.00 5.31
C LEU A 91 0.13 -13.82 5.30
N PHE A 92 -0.43 -13.48 4.13
CA PHE A 92 -1.88 -13.50 3.92
C PHE A 92 -2.18 -14.09 2.54
N MET A 93 -2.97 -15.18 2.49
CA MET A 93 -3.32 -15.89 1.25
C MET A 93 -2.10 -16.24 0.37
N GLY A 94 -0.97 -16.61 0.99
CA GLY A 94 0.28 -16.93 0.30
C GLY A 94 1.08 -15.72 -0.18
N GLN A 95 0.56 -14.50 -0.01
CA GLN A 95 1.33 -13.28 -0.23
C GLN A 95 2.19 -12.94 0.98
N ASP A 96 3.42 -12.54 0.68
CA ASP A 96 4.37 -12.05 1.65
C ASP A 96 4.17 -10.55 1.90
N LEU A 97 3.87 -10.21 3.15
CA LEU A 97 3.66 -8.84 3.60
C LEU A 97 4.82 -8.35 4.48
N GLY A 98 5.77 -9.23 4.82
CA GLY A 98 6.86 -8.91 5.72
C GLY A 98 7.14 -9.94 6.81
N ALA A 99 7.73 -9.46 7.91
CA ALA A 99 7.93 -10.26 9.11
C ALA A 99 7.81 -9.39 10.38
N LEU A 100 7.37 -10.04 11.46
CA LEU A 100 7.32 -9.51 12.80
C LEU A 100 8.47 -10.10 13.62
N ILE A 101 9.36 -9.24 14.13
CA ILE A 101 10.53 -9.68 14.89
C ILE A 101 10.40 -9.21 16.34
N LEU A 102 10.64 -10.14 17.26
CA LEU A 102 10.76 -9.89 18.70
C LEU A 102 12.12 -10.34 19.20
N MET A 103 12.70 -9.57 20.12
CA MET A 103 13.95 -9.92 20.78
C MET A 103 13.93 -9.59 22.28
N GLY A 104 14.65 -10.40 23.04
CA GLY A 104 14.80 -10.33 24.49
C GLY A 104 16.25 -10.54 24.92
N LYS A 105 16.65 -9.82 25.98
CA LYS A 105 18.01 -9.90 26.57
C LYS A 105 18.17 -11.02 27.60
N SER A 106 17.10 -11.73 27.92
CA SER A 106 17.09 -12.80 28.90
C SER A 106 16.61 -14.09 28.25
N SER A 107 17.28 -15.19 28.57
CA SER A 107 16.84 -16.52 28.15
C SER A 107 15.45 -16.81 28.72
N GLY A 108 14.60 -17.49 27.93
CA GLY A 108 13.23 -17.84 28.30
C GLY A 108 12.23 -16.67 28.31
N SER A 109 12.65 -15.44 27.99
CA SER A 109 11.72 -14.28 27.97
C SER A 109 10.63 -14.36 26.90
N LEU A 110 10.83 -15.21 25.88
CA LEU A 110 9.88 -15.52 24.81
C LEU A 110 9.34 -16.95 24.95
N GLY A 111 8.68 -17.23 26.08
CA GLY A 111 8.07 -18.54 26.37
C GLY A 111 6.91 -18.92 25.43
N SER A 112 6.44 -20.16 25.54
CA SER A 112 5.39 -20.74 24.68
C SER A 112 4.06 -19.98 24.68
N GLY A 113 3.66 -19.40 25.81
CA GLY A 113 2.45 -18.58 25.90
C GLY A 113 2.55 -17.30 25.08
N LEU A 114 3.70 -16.62 25.13
CA LEU A 114 3.96 -15.43 24.32
C LEU A 114 4.10 -15.80 22.84
N GLN A 115 4.69 -16.96 22.52
CA GLN A 115 4.79 -17.45 21.15
C GLN A 115 3.42 -17.57 20.47
N ARG A 116 2.45 -18.22 21.13
CA ARG A 116 1.09 -18.35 20.57
C ARG A 116 0.45 -16.99 20.31
N LEU A 117 0.54 -16.07 21.28
CA LEU A 117 0.00 -14.72 21.16
C LEU A 117 0.64 -13.94 20.01
N VAL A 118 1.95 -14.03 19.83
CA VAL A 118 2.68 -13.30 18.78
C VAL A 118 2.35 -13.87 17.39
N VAL A 119 2.15 -15.18 17.27
CA VAL A 119 1.70 -15.80 16.01
C VAL A 119 0.27 -15.37 15.67
N GLU A 120 -0.65 -15.38 16.64
CA GLU A 120 -2.01 -14.89 16.45
C GLU A 120 -2.04 -13.40 16.08
N LEU A 121 -1.22 -12.59 16.75
CA LEU A 121 -1.05 -11.18 16.40
C LEU A 121 -0.49 -11.02 14.99
N GLY A 122 0.49 -11.84 14.60
CA GLY A 122 1.03 -11.87 13.23
C GLY A 122 -0.07 -12.07 12.19
N ASN A 123 -0.96 -13.04 12.39
CA ASN A 123 -2.08 -13.29 11.47
C ASN A 123 -3.03 -12.09 11.37
N LEU A 124 -3.38 -11.45 12.49
CA LEU A 124 -4.23 -10.25 12.50
C LEU A 124 -3.56 -9.08 11.78
N VAL A 125 -2.27 -8.85 12.04
CA VAL A 125 -1.49 -7.80 11.38
C VAL A 125 -1.42 -8.06 9.88
N SER A 126 -1.17 -9.30 9.45
CA SER A 126 -1.18 -9.67 8.03
C SER A 126 -2.51 -9.33 7.37
N GLN A 127 -3.64 -9.67 7.99
CA GLN A 127 -4.97 -9.36 7.47
C GLN A 127 -5.21 -7.85 7.32
N VAL A 128 -4.83 -7.07 8.33
CA VAL A 128 -4.98 -5.60 8.31
C VAL A 128 -4.08 -4.98 7.24
N MET A 129 -2.83 -5.42 7.13
CA MET A 129 -1.88 -4.92 6.13
C MET A 129 -2.37 -5.20 4.70
N HIS A 130 -2.88 -6.41 4.44
CA HIS A 130 -3.45 -6.75 3.14
C HIS A 130 -4.68 -5.89 2.81
N SER A 131 -5.61 -5.72 3.76
CA SER A 131 -6.81 -4.90 3.56
C SER A 131 -6.48 -3.44 3.25
N GLN A 132 -5.47 -2.88 3.94
CA GLN A 132 -5.00 -1.51 3.67
C GLN A 132 -4.33 -1.39 2.30
N ALA A 133 -3.52 -2.38 1.89
CA ALA A 133 -2.88 -2.38 0.59
C ALA A 133 -3.91 -2.42 -0.55
N LEU A 134 -4.92 -3.29 -0.44
CA LEU A 134 -6.02 -3.38 -1.40
C LEU A 134 -6.81 -2.07 -1.49
N LYS A 135 -7.08 -1.43 -0.34
CA LYS A 135 -7.77 -0.14 -0.30
C LYS A 135 -6.96 0.96 -0.98
N ALA A 136 -5.65 1.01 -0.74
CA ALA A 136 -4.77 2.00 -1.38
C ALA A 136 -4.70 1.80 -2.91
N GLU A 137 -4.66 0.54 -3.37
CA GLU A 137 -4.70 0.21 -4.80
C GLU A 137 -6.04 0.62 -5.44
N LEU A 138 -7.17 0.34 -4.77
CA LEU A 138 -8.49 0.77 -5.22
C LEU A 138 -8.59 2.31 -5.29
N GLU A 139 -8.10 3.02 -4.28
CA GLU A 139 -8.08 4.49 -4.26
C GLU A 139 -7.19 5.06 -5.38
N ALA A 140 -6.04 4.44 -5.64
CA ALA A 140 -5.17 4.83 -6.75
C ALA A 140 -5.86 4.62 -8.10
N GLY A 141 -6.51 3.47 -8.32
CA GLY A 141 -7.29 3.21 -9.53
C GLY A 141 -8.47 4.18 -9.71
N GLN A 142 -9.15 4.53 -8.61
CA GLN A 142 -10.22 5.53 -8.63
C GLN A 142 -9.71 6.92 -9.02
N ARG A 143 -8.52 7.33 -8.55
CA ARG A 143 -7.91 8.61 -8.96
C ARG A 143 -7.66 8.67 -10.46
N VAL A 144 -7.08 7.61 -11.04
CA VAL A 144 -6.85 7.55 -12.49
C VAL A 144 -8.17 7.69 -13.27
N LEU A 145 -9.23 7.04 -12.80
CA LEU A 145 -10.53 7.12 -13.46
C LEU A 145 -11.15 8.53 -13.34
N GLN A 146 -10.93 9.21 -12.22
CA GLN A 146 -11.33 10.62 -12.03
C GLN A 146 -10.50 11.60 -12.87
N ASP A 147 -9.25 11.27 -13.20
CA ASP A 147 -8.39 12.10 -14.06
C ASP A 147 -8.80 12.01 -15.54
N ILE A 148 -9.35 10.87 -15.97
CA ILE A 148 -9.74 10.64 -17.37
C ILE A 148 -11.21 10.98 -17.63
N MET A 149 -12.08 10.86 -16.62
CA MET A 149 -13.52 11.06 -16.75
C MET A 149 -14.02 12.30 -16.02
N PRO A 150 -15.00 13.05 -16.58
CA PRO A 150 -15.69 14.08 -15.83
C PRO A 150 -16.22 13.53 -14.49
N GLN A 151 -16.04 14.29 -13.40
CA GLN A 151 -16.40 13.84 -12.04
C GLN A 151 -17.85 13.32 -11.96
N HIS A 152 -18.81 13.99 -12.60
CA HIS A 152 -20.20 13.56 -12.61
C HIS A 152 -20.43 12.20 -13.31
N VAL A 153 -19.59 11.85 -14.28
CA VAL A 153 -19.62 10.53 -14.96
C VAL A 153 -18.97 9.48 -14.06
N ALA A 154 -17.80 9.77 -13.49
CA ALA A 154 -17.09 8.88 -12.56
C ALA A 154 -17.94 8.55 -11.31
N ASP A 155 -18.62 9.55 -10.75
CA ASP A 155 -19.54 9.40 -9.61
C ASP A 155 -20.76 8.57 -9.98
N SER A 156 -21.32 8.77 -11.18
CA SER A 156 -22.46 8.01 -11.68
C SER A 156 -22.12 6.53 -11.86
N LEU A 157 -20.91 6.22 -12.36
CA LEU A 157 -20.42 4.85 -12.51
C LEU A 157 -20.17 4.20 -11.14
N THR A 158 -19.51 4.92 -10.23
CA THR A 158 -19.22 4.42 -8.87
C THR A 158 -20.50 4.19 -8.07
N ARG A 159 -21.50 5.08 -8.21
CA ARG A 159 -22.81 4.92 -7.57
C ARG A 159 -23.57 3.71 -8.12
N ARG A 160 -23.52 3.47 -9.43
CA ARG A 160 -24.13 2.28 -10.05
C ARG A 160 -23.47 0.98 -9.62
N ALA A 161 -22.14 0.94 -9.55
CA ALA A 161 -21.42 -0.24 -9.04
C ALA A 161 -21.84 -0.59 -7.60
N LYS A 162 -21.99 0.42 -6.72
CA LYS A 162 -22.45 0.23 -5.33
C LYS A 162 -23.92 -0.20 -5.20
N ILE A 163 -24.77 0.13 -6.18
CA ILE A 163 -26.19 -0.28 -6.19
C ILE A 163 -26.29 -1.76 -6.59
N ASN A 164 -25.56 -2.18 -7.63
CA ASN A 164 -25.55 -3.59 -8.04
C ASN A 164 -25.01 -4.53 -6.94
N ASP A 165 -24.10 -4.06 -6.09
CA ASP A 165 -23.53 -4.83 -4.97
C ASP A 165 -24.49 -4.98 -3.77
N LYS A 166 -25.57 -4.16 -3.72
CA LYS A 166 -26.59 -4.21 -2.66
C LYS A 166 -27.82 -5.06 -3.01
N ASP A 167 -27.97 -5.45 -4.27
CA ASP A 167 -29.12 -6.23 -4.76
C ASP A 167 -28.93 -7.76 -4.69
N THR A 168 -27.95 -8.25 -3.92
CA THR A 168 -27.88 -9.66 -3.48
C THR A 168 -28.32 -9.79 -2.00
N PRO A 169 -29.63 -9.85 -1.71
CA PRO A 169 -30.09 -10.26 -0.40
C PRO A 169 -29.94 -11.78 -0.29
N ASN A 170 -29.06 -12.22 0.61
CA ASN A 170 -29.18 -13.46 1.38
C ASN A 170 -29.42 -14.75 0.57
N THR A 171 -28.36 -15.44 0.16
CA THR A 171 -28.42 -16.89 -0.08
C THR A 171 -27.20 -17.55 0.56
N GLN A 172 -27.46 -18.60 1.33
CA GLN A 172 -26.54 -19.35 2.17
C GLN A 172 -25.20 -19.71 1.48
N PRO A 173 -24.09 -19.82 2.24
CA PRO A 173 -22.84 -20.29 1.68
C PRO A 173 -22.97 -21.79 1.39
N SER A 174 -23.14 -22.13 0.11
CA SER A 174 -22.97 -23.50 -0.38
C SER A 174 -21.62 -23.57 -1.10
N PRO A 175 -20.75 -24.54 -0.78
CA PRO A 175 -19.48 -24.71 -1.44
C PRO A 175 -19.70 -25.31 -2.83
N GLU A 176 -18.70 -25.17 -3.71
CA GLU A 176 -18.63 -25.77 -5.05
C GLU A 176 -19.43 -25.07 -6.16
N ARG A 177 -18.85 -24.02 -6.75
CA ARG A 177 -18.94 -23.83 -8.21
C ARG A 177 -17.58 -23.48 -8.80
N SER A 178 -17.06 -24.47 -9.51
CA SER A 178 -15.86 -24.52 -10.32
C SER A 178 -15.74 -23.34 -11.30
N LEU A 179 -14.52 -22.81 -11.40
CA LEU A 179 -14.07 -21.69 -12.24
C LEU A 179 -14.07 -21.96 -13.77
N LEU A 180 -14.92 -22.86 -14.27
CA LEU A 180 -14.78 -23.40 -15.64
C LEU A 180 -16.04 -23.34 -16.51
N ASP A 181 -17.09 -22.62 -16.11
CA ASP A 181 -18.24 -22.34 -16.98
C ASP A 181 -18.41 -20.84 -17.22
N ALA A 182 -17.36 -20.23 -17.77
CA ALA A 182 -17.47 -18.94 -18.43
C ALA A 182 -18.07 -19.15 -19.83
N GLY A 183 -19.36 -19.50 -19.88
CA GLY A 183 -20.17 -19.24 -21.08
C GLY A 183 -20.03 -17.76 -21.47
N PRO A 184 -20.17 -17.42 -22.76
CA PRO A 184 -19.85 -16.09 -23.26
C PRO A 184 -20.62 -15.08 -22.43
N LEU A 185 -19.86 -14.20 -21.78
CA LEU A 185 -20.34 -13.05 -21.03
C LEU A 185 -21.57 -12.51 -21.76
N SER A 186 -22.76 -12.73 -21.18
CA SER A 186 -23.91 -11.93 -21.57
C SER A 186 -23.43 -10.51 -21.44
N PRO A 187 -23.40 -9.71 -22.54
CA PRO A 187 -22.75 -8.42 -22.49
C PRO A 187 -23.49 -7.65 -21.41
N MET A 188 -22.82 -7.44 -20.28
CA MET A 188 -23.30 -6.56 -19.24
C MET A 188 -23.37 -5.22 -19.95
N GLN A 189 -24.57 -4.87 -20.43
CA GLN A 189 -24.84 -3.60 -21.08
C GLN A 189 -24.80 -2.56 -19.98
N THR A 190 -23.59 -2.27 -19.50
CA THR A 190 -23.25 -1.00 -18.90
C THR A 190 -23.38 0.01 -20.02
N HIS A 191 -24.62 0.45 -20.26
CA HIS A 191 -24.91 1.57 -21.12
C HIS A 191 -24.38 2.82 -20.41
N ILE A 192 -23.05 2.96 -20.37
CA ILE A 192 -22.37 4.20 -20.06
C ILE A 192 -22.86 5.12 -21.17
N PRO A 193 -23.65 6.15 -20.87
CA PRO A 193 -24.19 7.01 -21.90
C PRO A 193 -23.03 7.79 -22.52
N TYR A 194 -22.49 7.24 -23.61
CA TYR A 194 -21.36 7.80 -24.36
C TYR A 194 -21.70 9.18 -24.93
N LYS A 195 -23.00 9.48 -25.10
CA LYS A 195 -23.52 10.76 -25.57
C LYS A 195 -24.80 11.10 -24.83
N GLN A 196 -24.86 12.31 -24.26
CA GLN A 196 -26.05 12.86 -23.63
C GLN A 196 -26.34 14.25 -24.17
N TRP A 197 -27.62 14.61 -24.22
CA TRP A 197 -28.06 15.95 -24.56
C TRP A 197 -28.26 16.74 -23.27
N HIS A 198 -27.73 17.97 -23.24
CA HIS A 198 -27.82 18.86 -22.09
C HIS A 198 -28.46 20.19 -22.53
N PRO A 199 -29.64 20.55 -21.99
CA PRO A 199 -30.21 21.88 -22.22
C PRO A 199 -29.37 22.93 -21.49
N ALA A 200 -29.23 24.11 -22.09
CA ALA A 200 -28.65 25.30 -21.47
C ALA A 200 -27.19 25.14 -20.98
N VAL A 201 -26.28 24.82 -21.91
CA VAL A 201 -24.83 24.83 -21.68
C VAL A 201 -24.18 26.08 -22.31
N SER A 202 -23.09 26.56 -21.73
CA SER A 202 -22.23 27.60 -22.31
C SER A 202 -20.85 27.02 -22.60
N VAL A 203 -20.29 27.37 -23.76
CA VAL A 203 -18.98 26.89 -24.20
C VAL A 203 -18.05 28.09 -24.35
N LEU A 204 -16.88 28.03 -23.72
CA LEU A 204 -15.83 29.04 -23.80
C LEU A 204 -14.69 28.51 -24.67
N PHE A 205 -14.30 29.29 -25.68
CA PHE A 205 -13.06 29.11 -26.42
C PHE A 205 -12.10 30.23 -26.04
N ALA A 206 -10.86 29.88 -25.73
CA ALA A 206 -9.80 30.83 -25.38
C ALA A 206 -8.48 30.37 -25.99
N ASP A 207 -7.66 31.32 -26.43
CA ASP A 207 -6.36 31.09 -27.05
C ASP A 207 -5.32 32.08 -26.50
N ILE A 208 -4.04 31.71 -26.52
CA ILE A 208 -2.94 32.57 -26.09
C ILE A 208 -2.50 33.43 -27.27
N VAL A 209 -2.87 34.71 -27.20
CA VAL A 209 -2.52 35.68 -28.26
C VAL A 209 -1.00 35.77 -28.41
N GLY A 210 -0.51 35.54 -29.63
CA GLY A 210 0.90 35.70 -29.97
C GLY A 210 1.82 34.57 -29.49
N PHE A 211 1.27 33.43 -29.06
CA PHE A 211 2.04 32.30 -28.54
C PHE A 211 3.20 31.87 -29.46
N THR A 212 2.93 31.69 -30.76
CA THR A 212 3.94 31.23 -31.74
C THR A 212 5.17 32.14 -31.83
N ASN A 213 4.96 33.46 -31.81
CA ASN A 213 6.08 34.41 -31.89
C ASN A 213 6.89 34.42 -30.59
N MET A 214 6.21 34.30 -29.45
CA MET A 214 6.84 34.26 -28.14
C MET A 214 7.65 32.96 -27.96
N SER A 215 7.07 31.80 -28.29
CA SER A 215 7.72 30.50 -28.09
C SER A 215 8.96 30.30 -28.97
N GLN A 216 9.04 30.97 -30.13
CA GLN A 216 10.24 30.99 -30.97
C GLN A 216 11.43 31.74 -30.35
N GLN A 217 11.18 32.62 -29.38
CA GLN A 217 12.19 33.51 -28.79
C GLN A 217 12.57 33.11 -27.36
N CYS A 218 11.93 32.08 -26.81
CA CYS A 218 12.13 31.62 -25.43
C CYS A 218 12.72 30.22 -25.40
N GLU A 219 13.49 29.92 -24.35
CA GLU A 219 13.95 28.55 -24.10
C GLU A 219 12.76 27.63 -23.79
N PRO A 220 12.78 26.35 -24.21
CA PRO A 220 11.69 25.41 -24.01
C PRO A 220 11.26 25.28 -22.54
N GLU A 221 12.23 25.30 -21.61
CA GLU A 221 11.95 25.23 -20.17
C GLU A 221 11.12 26.42 -19.67
N ASP A 222 11.39 27.62 -20.19
CA ASP A 222 10.68 28.83 -19.80
C ASP A 222 9.26 28.85 -20.35
N VAL A 223 9.07 28.38 -21.60
CA VAL A 223 7.73 28.18 -22.19
C VAL A 223 6.93 27.18 -21.37
N MET A 224 7.54 26.04 -21.01
CA MET A 224 6.87 25.02 -20.19
C MET A 224 6.50 25.55 -18.81
N ARG A 225 7.37 26.33 -18.17
CA ARG A 225 7.10 26.95 -16.86
C ARG A 225 5.94 27.94 -16.93
N MET A 226 5.91 28.78 -17.98
CA MET A 226 4.81 29.73 -18.21
C MET A 226 3.48 29.01 -18.43
N LEU A 227 3.46 27.99 -19.30
CA LEU A 227 2.25 27.19 -19.56
C LEU A 227 1.77 26.48 -18.29
N HIS A 228 2.68 25.92 -17.50
CA HIS A 228 2.34 25.26 -16.25
C HIS A 228 1.67 26.22 -15.26
N ASP A 229 2.22 27.43 -15.07
CA ASP A 229 1.63 28.43 -14.17
C ASP A 229 0.27 28.94 -14.68
N LEU A 230 0.15 29.21 -15.99
CA LEU A 230 -1.10 29.63 -16.62
C LEU A 230 -2.20 28.58 -16.42
N PHE A 231 -1.94 27.32 -16.79
CA PHE A 231 -2.92 26.26 -16.69
C PHE A 231 -3.23 25.89 -15.24
N SER A 232 -2.25 25.95 -14.33
CA SER A 232 -2.50 25.71 -12.90
C SER A 232 -3.47 26.74 -12.32
N ARG A 233 -3.30 28.03 -12.65
CA ARG A 233 -4.22 29.09 -12.23
C ARG A 233 -5.59 28.94 -12.88
N TYR A 234 -5.63 28.59 -14.16
CA TYR A 234 -6.88 28.36 -14.89
C TYR A 234 -7.66 27.18 -14.29
N ASP A 235 -6.98 26.07 -14.00
CA ASP A 235 -7.58 24.87 -13.40
C ASP A 235 -8.11 25.14 -11.99
N ALA A 236 -7.40 25.95 -11.20
CA ALA A 236 -7.90 26.42 -9.90
C ALA A 236 -9.19 27.25 -10.02
N LEU A 237 -9.27 28.13 -11.03
CA LEU A 237 -10.49 28.90 -11.30
C LEU A 237 -11.64 28.01 -11.79
N CYS A 238 -11.36 27.03 -12.66
CA CYS A 238 -12.36 26.05 -13.09
C CYS A 238 -12.92 25.27 -11.89
N GLY A 239 -12.06 24.82 -10.98
CA GLY A 239 -12.46 24.16 -9.75
C GLY A 239 -13.34 25.05 -8.85
N LEU A 240 -12.98 26.33 -8.69
CA LEU A 240 -13.75 27.29 -7.88
C LEU A 240 -15.16 27.54 -8.45
N HIS A 241 -15.28 27.65 -9.77
CA HIS A 241 -16.54 27.96 -10.44
C HIS A 241 -17.34 26.73 -10.88
N GLY A 242 -16.85 25.51 -10.60
CA GLY A 242 -17.51 24.27 -11.02
C GLY A 242 -17.57 24.10 -12.54
N VAL A 243 -16.62 24.69 -13.27
CA VAL A 243 -16.56 24.63 -14.73
C VAL A 243 -15.76 23.40 -15.16
N TYR A 244 -16.29 22.64 -16.13
CA TYR A 244 -15.62 21.47 -16.68
C TYR A 244 -14.68 21.86 -17.82
N LYS A 245 -13.38 21.58 -17.66
CA LYS A 245 -12.36 21.72 -18.71
C LYS A 245 -12.36 20.45 -19.58
N VAL A 246 -12.66 20.59 -20.88
CA VAL A 246 -12.81 19.43 -21.77
C VAL A 246 -11.44 18.92 -22.26
N TYR A 247 -10.63 19.78 -22.88
CA TYR A 247 -9.28 19.46 -23.34
C TYR A 247 -8.53 20.74 -23.73
N VAL A 248 -7.20 20.67 -23.76
CA VAL A 248 -6.33 21.72 -24.31
C VAL A 248 -5.92 21.30 -25.71
N LEU A 249 -5.97 22.24 -26.65
CA LEU A 249 -5.46 22.09 -28.01
C LEU A 249 -4.27 23.01 -28.18
N GLY A 250 -3.11 22.47 -28.57
CA GLY A 250 -1.88 23.25 -28.77
C GLY A 250 -0.64 22.41 -28.56
#